data_AF-A0A448ZEP5-F1
#
_entry.id   AF-A0A448ZEP5-F1
#
_cell.length_a   1.000
_cell.length_b   1.000
_cell.length_c   1.000
_cell.angle_alpha   90.00
_cell.angle_beta   90.00
_cell.angle_gamma   90.00
#
_symmetry.space_group_name_H-M   'P 1'
#
loop_
_entity.id
_entity.type
_entity.pdbx_description
1 polymer ?
#
loop_
_entity_poly.entity_id
_entity_poly.type
_entity_poly.pdbx_seq_one_letter_code
_entity_poly.pdbx_strand_id
1 'polypeptide(L)'
;MVTRRGARKKRPSPSANLDRSPYFANGSSETLIAEHHDIDGLHDEKTNGSANGSFVAPPGDWILTKTIPAHLIGNPYFDKIPDDVEGRKVSTNIVLLRRENTPVDFSLSQAICSYGYFCLAPNRWVPGRPSKGDGSSGGDDDEGYLVRPLTYARPIRDKTETNQPTTTHTVLVAIGQDTTSSSSSSTSSTKRSVVVALQSHVAPIYHRQLVSQIDRMLRLDTCLEEFHGLHPEAKARGFGRLYRSPTLFEDMVKTITNCNMKWGGTVDMNAKLCKHVGNGGAFPTPREINAVGADFLKEHCRVGYRGKYIWNLARDIVEGNFDPHRDLELPSKPSPESPHRRSSREEVQKRLLRIQGIGPFAANNILQLMGYFDTHPYDTETVRLWKEEFGAPEKAPKARVFLEARKHYSRYEPYSFTAYWFDLWKNYERRAGAQSPMWSIEQLEGERPQWVESDHNSVFANPPPKPTTAAANSTDQRKSSKRKRV
;
A
#
# COMPACT_ATOMS: atom_id res chain seq x y z
N MET A 1 5.36 -67.48 4.57
CA MET A 1 3.98 -67.71 5.05
C MET A 1 3.16 -66.50 4.67
N VAL A 2 2.56 -66.44 3.47
CA VAL A 2 1.33 -67.13 3.00
C VAL A 2 0.14 -66.16 3.06
N THR A 3 -0.07 -65.51 1.90
CA THR A 3 -1.34 -65.23 1.18
C THR A 3 -2.42 -64.35 1.86
N ARG A 4 -3.20 -63.50 1.17
CA ARG A 4 -4.01 -63.77 -0.03
C ARG A 4 -4.44 -62.47 -0.74
N ARG A 5 -4.59 -62.59 -2.06
CA ARG A 5 -5.17 -61.64 -3.03
C ARG A 5 -6.68 -61.45 -2.84
N GLY A 6 -7.22 -60.33 -3.33
CA GLY A 6 -8.64 -60.12 -3.62
C GLY A 6 -8.84 -58.99 -4.64
N ALA A 7 -9.60 -59.25 -5.71
CA ALA A 7 -9.68 -58.47 -6.93
C ALA A 7 -10.98 -57.65 -7.09
N ARG A 8 -10.91 -56.64 -7.98
CA ARG A 8 -11.98 -56.03 -8.83
C ARG A 8 -13.14 -55.29 -8.15
N LYS A 9 -13.42 -54.07 -8.65
CA LYS A 9 -14.65 -53.75 -9.41
C LYS A 9 -14.57 -52.38 -10.12
N LYS A 10 -14.74 -52.40 -11.45
CA LYS A 10 -15.15 -51.26 -12.30
C LYS A 10 -16.60 -50.87 -11.97
N ARG A 11 -16.96 -49.59 -12.10
CA ARG A 11 -18.30 -49.09 -12.47
C ARG A 11 -18.26 -47.58 -12.79
N PRO A 12 -19.29 -46.99 -13.44
CA PRO A 12 -19.14 -46.44 -14.80
C PRO A 12 -19.49 -44.94 -14.89
N SER A 13 -19.21 -44.34 -16.04
CA SER A 13 -19.85 -43.12 -16.53
C SER A 13 -21.26 -43.39 -17.05
N PRO A 14 -22.16 -42.38 -16.96
CA PRO A 14 -23.10 -42.14 -18.05
C PRO A 14 -23.15 -40.66 -18.46
N SER A 15 -23.31 -40.50 -19.76
CA SER A 15 -23.56 -39.27 -20.51
C SER A 15 -25.06 -38.99 -20.65
N ALA A 16 -25.38 -37.70 -20.87
CA ALA A 16 -26.51 -37.17 -21.66
C ALA A 16 -27.90 -37.29 -21.00
N ASN A 17 -28.89 -36.41 -21.20
CA ASN A 17 -29.08 -35.27 -22.10
C ASN A 17 -30.42 -34.58 -21.71
N LEU A 18 -30.66 -33.38 -22.27
CA LEU A 18 -31.97 -32.73 -22.50
C LEU A 18 -32.65 -32.03 -21.30
N ASP A 19 -32.84 -30.70 -21.37
CA ASP A 19 -34.01 -30.18 -22.08
C ASP A 19 -33.88 -28.71 -22.53
N ARG A 20 -34.59 -28.40 -23.62
CA ARG A 20 -34.67 -27.14 -24.41
C ARG A 20 -35.63 -26.13 -23.72
N SER A 21 -35.32 -24.82 -23.65
CA SER A 21 -35.80 -23.68 -24.51
C SER A 21 -37.33 -23.42 -24.49
N PRO A 22 -37.92 -22.25 -24.89
CA PRO A 22 -37.45 -20.86 -25.06
C PRO A 22 -38.39 -19.82 -24.37
N TYR A 23 -38.04 -18.51 -24.37
CA TYR A 23 -38.96 -17.40 -24.66
C TYR A 23 -38.18 -16.15 -25.10
N PHE A 24 -38.37 -15.79 -26.38
CA PHE A 24 -38.21 -14.45 -27.00
C PHE A 24 -39.36 -13.54 -26.49
N ALA A 25 -39.41 -12.20 -26.56
CA ALA A 25 -38.75 -11.17 -27.38
C ALA A 25 -39.11 -9.75 -26.88
N ASN A 26 -38.42 -8.75 -27.46
CA ASN A 26 -38.72 -7.31 -27.57
C ASN A 26 -38.47 -6.42 -26.33
N GLY A 27 -37.79 -5.29 -26.39
CA GLY A 27 -37.27 -4.50 -27.50
C GLY A 27 -37.55 -3.02 -27.23
N SER A 28 -36.51 -2.24 -26.88
CA SER A 28 -36.52 -0.78 -27.04
C SER A 28 -35.09 -0.26 -27.03
N SER A 29 -34.71 0.31 -28.17
CA SER A 29 -33.54 1.13 -28.37
C SER A 29 -33.78 2.47 -27.68
N GLU A 30 -32.98 2.81 -26.66
CA GLU A 30 -32.83 4.20 -26.23
C GLU A 30 -31.35 4.57 -26.19
N THR A 31 -31.07 5.57 -27.01
CA THR A 31 -29.79 6.23 -27.22
C THR A 31 -29.41 6.94 -25.92
N LEU A 32 -28.42 6.42 -25.19
CA LEU A 32 -27.87 7.10 -24.03
C LEU A 32 -26.84 8.14 -24.48
N ILE A 33 -27.27 9.38 -24.35
CA ILE A 33 -26.51 10.62 -24.44
C ILE A 33 -25.30 10.52 -23.51
N ALA A 34 -24.10 10.68 -24.09
CA ALA A 34 -22.88 10.87 -23.33
C ALA A 34 -22.92 12.27 -22.70
N GLU A 35 -23.19 12.35 -21.40
CA GLU A 35 -23.04 13.60 -20.67
C GLU A 35 -21.58 13.84 -20.31
N HIS A 36 -21.18 15.05 -20.68
CA HIS A 36 -19.90 15.68 -20.51
C HIS A 36 -19.51 15.77 -19.03
N HIS A 37 -18.26 15.40 -18.72
CA HIS A 37 -17.62 15.93 -17.52
C HIS A 37 -17.17 17.37 -17.80
N ASP A 38 -17.69 18.29 -17.00
CA ASP A 38 -17.25 19.68 -16.88
C ASP A 38 -15.73 19.79 -16.79
N ILE A 39 -15.13 20.15 -17.92
CA ILE A 39 -13.86 20.84 -17.99
C ILE A 39 -14.18 22.13 -18.72
N ASP A 40 -14.71 23.13 -18.02
CA ASP A 40 -14.72 24.50 -18.52
C ASP A 40 -14.48 25.47 -17.37
N GLY A 41 -13.38 26.21 -17.51
CA GLY A 41 -12.85 27.14 -16.53
C GLY A 41 -11.45 27.63 -16.88
N LEU A 42 -11.08 27.67 -18.17
CA LEU A 42 -9.92 28.40 -18.67
C LEU A 42 -10.35 29.10 -19.96
N HIS A 43 -11.00 30.25 -19.80
CA HIS A 43 -11.16 31.19 -20.90
C HIS A 43 -9.83 31.92 -21.12
N ASP A 44 -9.36 31.84 -22.36
CA ASP A 44 -8.28 32.62 -22.95
C ASP A 44 -8.50 34.13 -22.74
N GLU A 45 -7.61 34.77 -21.99
CA GLU A 45 -7.22 36.16 -22.27
C GLU A 45 -5.83 36.16 -22.92
N LYS A 46 -5.82 36.42 -24.22
CA LYS A 46 -4.62 36.78 -24.98
C LYS A 46 -4.01 38.05 -24.38
N THR A 47 -2.88 37.92 -23.70
CA THR A 47 -1.94 39.03 -23.56
C THR A 47 -0.51 38.57 -23.84
N ASN A 48 0.16 39.35 -24.70
CA ASN A 48 1.52 39.15 -25.16
C ASN A 48 2.55 39.22 -24.02
N GLY A 49 3.53 38.31 -24.06
CA GLY A 49 4.92 38.57 -23.65
C GLY A 49 5.22 38.80 -22.17
N SER A 50 5.67 37.76 -21.47
CA SER A 50 6.95 37.73 -20.73
C SER A 50 7.03 36.45 -19.89
N ALA A 51 8.18 35.78 -19.92
CA ALA A 51 8.43 34.56 -19.18
C ALA A 51 8.47 34.82 -17.68
N ASN A 52 7.37 34.54 -16.98
CA ASN A 52 7.33 34.31 -15.54
C ASN A 52 6.44 33.10 -15.29
N GLY A 53 7.06 31.95 -14.97
CA GLY A 53 6.35 30.72 -14.65
C GLY A 53 5.51 30.91 -13.39
N SER A 54 4.20 31.00 -13.53
CA SER A 54 3.26 31.01 -12.41
C SER A 54 3.36 29.68 -11.65
N PHE A 55 3.76 29.77 -10.38
CA PHE A 55 3.78 28.65 -9.45
C PHE A 55 2.34 28.17 -9.22
N VAL A 56 1.99 27.01 -9.78
CA VAL A 56 0.73 26.35 -9.43
C VAL A 56 0.94 25.68 -8.06
N ALA A 57 0.21 26.13 -7.04
CA ALA A 57 0.28 25.56 -5.70
C ALA A 57 -0.15 24.08 -5.69
N PRO A 58 0.40 23.25 -4.80
CA PRO A 58 -0.12 21.89 -4.61
C PRO A 58 -1.58 21.97 -4.14
N PRO A 59 -2.45 21.05 -4.57
CA PRO A 59 -3.86 21.06 -4.18
C PRO A 59 -4.06 20.53 -2.75
N GLY A 60 -5.06 21.06 -2.05
CA GLY A 60 -5.42 20.67 -0.68
C GLY A 60 -4.62 21.43 0.38
N ASP A 61 -4.45 20.82 1.56
CA ASP A 61 -3.70 21.39 2.68
C ASP A 61 -2.18 21.42 2.48
N TRP A 62 -1.67 21.20 1.26
CA TRP A 62 -0.25 21.04 0.98
C TRP A 62 0.34 22.28 0.31
N ILE A 63 1.40 22.81 0.91
CA ILE A 63 2.13 23.98 0.40
C ILE A 63 3.58 23.65 0.10
N LEU A 64 4.21 24.43 -0.77
CA LEU A 64 5.65 24.41 -0.92
C LEU A 64 6.30 25.07 0.30
N THR A 65 7.40 24.48 0.76
CA THR A 65 8.19 25.04 1.86
C THR A 65 9.66 25.12 1.49
N LYS A 66 10.43 25.93 2.22
CA LYS A 66 11.91 25.96 2.15
C LYS A 66 12.55 25.34 3.39
N THR A 67 11.74 24.98 4.38
CA THR A 67 12.21 24.40 5.65
C THR A 67 12.21 22.89 5.54
N ILE A 68 13.38 22.29 5.79
CA ILE A 68 13.55 20.85 5.92
C ILE A 68 13.73 20.52 7.42
N PRO A 69 12.97 19.56 7.99
CA PRO A 69 13.21 19.07 9.33
C PRO A 69 14.63 18.55 9.50
N ALA A 70 15.25 18.81 10.66
CA ALA A 70 16.65 18.48 10.91
C ALA A 70 16.97 16.98 10.68
N HIS A 71 16.06 16.09 11.08
CA HIS A 71 16.21 14.64 10.91
C HIS A 71 16.12 14.15 9.44
N LEU A 72 15.68 15.01 8.51
CA LEU A 72 15.72 14.71 7.06
C LEU A 72 17.00 15.21 6.39
N ILE A 73 17.82 16.03 7.06
CA ILE A 73 19.10 16.54 6.55
C ILE A 73 20.16 15.43 6.63
N GLY A 74 21.00 15.29 5.60
CA GLY A 74 22.05 14.27 5.56
C GLY A 74 21.50 12.84 5.41
N ASN A 75 20.28 12.72 4.90
CA ASN A 75 19.68 11.43 4.63
C ASN A 75 20.44 10.78 3.44
N PRO A 76 20.97 9.55 3.58
CA PRO A 76 21.79 8.91 2.54
C PRO A 76 21.04 8.68 1.22
N TYR A 77 19.71 8.69 1.25
CA TYR A 77 18.86 8.61 0.05
C TYR A 77 18.71 9.98 -0.66
N PHE A 78 19.13 11.06 -0.01
CA PHE A 78 19.04 12.46 -0.45
C PHE A 78 20.41 13.15 -0.60
N ASP A 79 21.52 12.47 -0.27
CA ASP A 79 22.85 13.09 -0.29
C ASP A 79 23.59 12.94 -1.63
N LYS A 80 23.68 14.08 -2.32
CA LYS A 80 24.88 14.93 -2.19
C LYS A 80 24.41 16.39 -2.07
N ILE A 81 24.20 16.87 -0.84
CA ILE A 81 24.33 18.31 -0.58
C ILE A 81 25.84 18.50 -0.34
N PRO A 82 26.59 19.17 -1.24
CA PRO A 82 28.03 19.35 -1.02
C PRO A 82 28.24 20.23 0.21
N ASP A 83 29.15 19.80 1.09
CA ASP A 83 29.77 20.69 2.06
C ASP A 83 30.38 21.89 1.33
N ASP A 84 30.25 23.06 1.95
CA ASP A 84 30.81 24.32 1.50
C ASP A 84 32.26 24.18 1.03
N VAL A 85 32.47 24.41 -0.27
CA VAL A 85 33.73 24.94 -0.79
C VAL A 85 33.35 26.21 -1.54
N GLU A 86 33.90 27.32 -1.06
CA GLU A 86 33.69 28.70 -1.49
C GLU A 86 33.25 28.87 -2.96
N GLY A 87 32.08 29.48 -3.14
CA GLY A 87 31.88 30.37 -4.30
C GLY A 87 31.18 29.82 -5.54
N ARG A 88 30.41 28.70 -5.47
CA ARG A 88 29.46 28.35 -6.55
C ARG A 88 28.14 27.81 -6.02
N LYS A 89 27.03 28.51 -6.32
CA LYS A 89 25.63 28.11 -6.07
C LYS A 89 25.39 26.66 -6.53
N VAL A 90 25.04 25.78 -5.60
CA VAL A 90 24.54 24.43 -5.90
C VAL A 90 23.01 24.47 -5.92
N SER A 91 22.40 24.11 -7.05
CA SER A 91 20.96 24.00 -7.21
C SER A 91 20.47 22.73 -6.49
N THR A 92 19.93 22.85 -5.27
CA THR A 92 19.22 21.74 -4.62
C THR A 92 17.93 21.49 -5.38
N ASN A 93 17.93 20.51 -6.31
CA ASN A 93 16.76 20.09 -7.12
C ASN A 93 15.70 19.32 -6.29
N ILE A 94 15.63 19.56 -4.99
CA ILE A 94 14.69 18.92 -4.07
C ILE A 94 13.46 19.80 -3.96
N VAL A 95 12.28 19.22 -4.12
CA VAL A 95 11.00 19.91 -3.86
C VAL A 95 10.54 19.51 -2.46
N LEU A 96 10.25 20.50 -1.62
CA LEU A 96 9.73 20.29 -0.27
C LEU A 96 8.25 20.68 -0.22
N LEU A 97 7.42 19.77 0.27
CA LEU A 97 6.00 19.99 0.52
C LEU A 97 5.74 19.89 2.02
N ARG A 98 4.92 20.79 2.56
CA ARG A 98 4.45 20.76 3.95
C ARG A 98 2.93 20.71 3.96
N ARG A 99 2.35 19.88 4.82
CA ARG A 99 0.92 19.90 5.10
C ARG A 99 0.60 20.91 6.21
N GLU A 100 -0.30 21.85 5.95
CA GLU A 100 -0.69 22.90 6.88
C GLU A 100 -1.65 22.39 7.97
N ASN A 101 -2.64 21.58 7.57
CA ASN A 101 -3.67 21.04 8.47
C ASN A 101 -3.35 19.60 8.84
N THR A 102 -2.29 19.41 9.61
CA THR A 102 -1.99 18.12 10.23
C THR A 102 -2.67 18.07 11.62
N PRO A 103 -3.34 16.97 12.00
CA PRO A 103 -3.96 16.84 13.32
C PRO A 103 -2.96 17.13 14.45
N VAL A 104 -3.40 17.82 15.50
CA VAL A 104 -2.54 18.22 16.63
C VAL A 104 -1.95 17.02 17.38
N ASP A 105 -2.67 15.90 17.36
CA ASP A 105 -2.29 14.62 17.97
C ASP A 105 -1.52 13.70 17.02
N PHE A 106 -1.19 14.15 15.81
CA PHE A 106 -0.54 13.31 14.82
C PHE A 106 0.89 12.95 15.23
N SER A 107 1.24 11.68 15.13
CA SER A 107 2.62 11.21 15.19
C SER A 107 2.90 10.37 13.95
N LEU A 108 3.92 10.76 13.19
CA LEU A 108 4.38 10.04 12.01
C LEU A 108 4.83 8.63 12.36
N SER A 109 5.70 8.46 13.35
CA SER A 109 6.21 7.15 13.79
C SER A 109 5.09 6.22 14.24
N GLN A 110 4.12 6.73 15.01
CA GLN A 110 2.94 5.94 15.36
C GLN A 110 2.09 5.59 14.14
N ALA A 111 1.85 6.54 13.24
CA ALA A 111 1.08 6.30 12.02
C ALA A 111 1.76 5.26 11.12
N ILE A 112 3.07 5.34 10.91
CA ILE A 112 3.85 4.38 10.11
C ILE A 112 3.90 3.01 10.81
N CYS A 113 4.31 2.95 12.07
CA CYS A 113 4.50 1.70 12.81
C CYS A 113 3.20 1.12 13.40
N SER A 114 2.04 1.58 12.94
CA SER A 114 0.72 1.14 13.41
C SER A 114 0.27 -0.18 12.79
N TYR A 115 0.73 -0.54 11.58
CA TYR A 115 0.25 -1.72 10.85
C TYR A 115 1.37 -2.38 10.04
N GLY A 116 1.47 -3.72 10.06
CA GLY A 116 2.63 -4.45 9.52
C GLY A 116 3.01 -4.17 8.06
N TYR A 117 2.14 -3.53 7.28
CA TYR A 117 2.45 -3.10 5.91
C TYR A 117 3.63 -2.13 5.81
N PHE A 118 3.99 -1.41 6.88
CA PHE A 118 5.17 -0.57 6.86
C PHE A 118 6.47 -1.37 6.70
N CYS A 119 6.49 -2.65 7.09
CA CYS A 119 7.66 -3.53 6.87
C CYS A 119 7.69 -4.14 5.46
N LEU A 120 6.64 -3.98 4.66
CA LEU A 120 6.59 -4.51 3.30
C LEU A 120 7.21 -3.50 2.33
N ALA A 121 8.07 -3.99 1.45
CA ALA A 121 8.64 -3.21 0.36
C ALA A 121 7.56 -2.41 -0.41
N PRO A 122 7.88 -1.21 -0.90
CA PRO A 122 9.21 -0.59 -0.95
C PRO A 122 9.48 0.38 0.23
N ASN A 123 8.79 0.23 1.35
CA ASN A 123 8.96 1.10 2.52
C ASN A 123 10.35 0.95 3.16
N ARG A 124 10.95 2.08 3.56
CA ARG A 124 12.11 2.17 4.45
C ARG A 124 11.82 3.11 5.59
N TRP A 125 11.46 2.55 6.72
CA TRP A 125 11.29 3.32 7.94
C TRP A 125 12.63 3.43 8.67
N VAL A 126 13.03 4.66 8.98
CA VAL A 126 14.19 4.96 9.82
C VAL A 126 13.65 5.54 11.13
N PRO A 127 13.76 4.80 12.25
CA PRO A 127 13.27 5.31 13.53
C PRO A 127 14.12 6.50 13.98
N GLY A 128 13.49 7.42 14.74
CA GLY A 128 14.20 8.52 15.37
C GLY A 128 15.24 8.02 16.37
N ARG A 129 16.21 8.88 16.74
CA ARG A 129 17.18 8.52 17.76
C ARG A 129 16.48 8.39 19.11
N PRO A 130 16.76 7.36 19.92
CA PRO A 130 16.22 7.31 21.27
C PRO A 130 16.73 8.53 22.04
N SER A 131 15.81 9.33 22.57
CA SER A 131 16.15 10.46 23.44
C SER A 131 16.96 9.93 24.63
N LYS A 132 18.13 10.55 24.88
CA LYS A 132 19.01 10.18 26.00
C LYS A 132 18.37 10.63 27.32
N GLY A 133 17.83 9.70 28.10
CA GLY A 133 17.35 9.91 29.49
C GLY A 133 16.00 10.62 29.53
N ASP A 134 15.04 10.29 30.40
CA ASP A 134 15.13 9.89 31.80
C ASP A 134 13.91 9.03 32.23
N GLY A 135 13.19 8.42 31.28
CA GLY A 135 11.97 7.68 31.59
C GLY A 135 10.75 8.56 31.94
N SER A 136 10.89 9.89 31.88
CA SER A 136 9.75 10.79 31.79
C SER A 136 9.27 10.86 30.33
N SER A 137 7.96 10.66 30.15
CA SER A 137 7.12 10.99 28.97
C SER A 137 7.83 11.24 27.64
N GLY A 138 7.54 10.35 26.67
CA GLY A 138 8.01 10.37 25.29
C GLY A 138 8.19 11.77 24.71
N GLY A 139 9.42 12.05 24.30
CA GLY A 139 9.77 13.27 23.60
C GLY A 139 8.85 13.46 22.39
N ASP A 140 8.26 14.65 22.32
CA ASP A 140 7.33 15.11 21.28
C ASP A 140 7.96 15.22 19.88
N ASP A 141 9.25 14.91 19.79
CA ASP A 141 10.10 15.05 18.62
C ASP A 141 10.09 13.73 17.84
N ASP A 142 9.08 13.57 16.99
CA ASP A 142 9.00 12.48 16.02
C ASP A 142 10.09 12.66 14.95
N GLU A 143 11.32 12.27 15.29
CA GLU A 143 12.50 12.38 14.42
C GLU A 143 12.63 11.21 13.44
N GLY A 144 11.67 10.28 13.44
CA GLY A 144 11.65 9.18 12.48
C GLY A 144 11.20 9.65 11.10
N TYR A 145 11.65 8.95 10.06
CA TYR A 145 11.22 9.25 8.70
C TYR A 145 11.01 8.01 7.84
N LEU A 146 10.05 8.10 6.92
CA LEU A 146 9.80 7.07 5.91
C LEU A 146 10.41 7.50 4.58
N VAL A 147 11.26 6.64 3.99
CA VAL A 147 11.69 6.76 2.61
C VAL A 147 10.97 5.71 1.76
N ARG A 148 10.40 6.13 0.63
CA ARG A 148 9.87 5.20 -0.37
C ARG A 148 9.77 5.81 -1.75
N PRO A 149 9.86 5.00 -2.81
CA PRO A 149 9.46 5.41 -4.15
C PRO A 149 7.92 5.51 -4.24
N LEU A 150 7.46 6.55 -4.92
CA LEU A 150 6.06 6.74 -5.34
C LEU A 150 5.99 6.85 -6.86
N THR A 151 4.91 6.32 -7.43
CA THR A 151 4.67 6.34 -8.88
C THR A 151 3.61 7.38 -9.21
N TYR A 152 3.80 8.11 -10.30
CA TYR A 152 2.80 9.03 -10.86
C TYR A 152 2.74 8.88 -12.38
N ALA A 153 1.56 9.15 -12.95
CA ALA A 153 1.33 9.02 -14.39
C ALA A 153 1.52 10.37 -15.11
N ARG A 154 2.30 10.34 -16.20
CA ARG A 154 2.38 11.45 -17.15
C ARG A 154 1.58 11.12 -18.43
N PRO A 155 0.69 12.02 -18.89
CA PRO A 155 0.13 11.90 -20.23
C PRO A 155 1.26 11.95 -21.27
N ILE A 156 1.20 11.09 -22.28
CA ILE A 156 2.07 11.25 -23.46
C ILE A 156 1.62 12.53 -24.19
N ARG A 157 2.58 13.31 -24.69
CA ARG A 157 2.33 14.64 -25.26
C ARG A 157 1.82 14.64 -26.70
N ASP A 158 1.58 13.47 -27.30
CA ASP A 158 1.30 13.39 -28.74
C ASP A 158 -0.20 13.58 -29.00
N LYS A 159 -0.58 14.77 -29.44
CA LYS A 159 -1.97 15.14 -29.73
C LYS A 159 -2.53 14.23 -30.84
N THR A 160 -3.53 13.39 -30.54
CA THR A 160 -4.70 13.12 -31.42
C THR A 160 -5.65 11.98 -31.01
N GLU A 161 -5.42 11.18 -29.96
CA GLU A 161 -6.37 10.08 -29.63
C GLU A 161 -6.77 9.99 -28.16
N THR A 162 -8.04 9.67 -27.91
CA THR A 162 -8.73 9.62 -26.61
C THR A 162 -8.37 8.40 -25.74
N ASN A 163 -7.39 7.58 -26.16
CA ASN A 163 -6.93 6.36 -25.49
C ASN A 163 -5.40 6.33 -25.31
N GLN A 164 -4.79 7.46 -24.93
CA GLN A 164 -3.32 7.52 -24.90
C GLN A 164 -2.68 6.62 -23.84
N PRO A 165 -1.54 5.98 -24.16
CA PRO A 165 -0.73 5.32 -23.16
C PRO A 165 -0.24 6.35 -22.15
N THR A 166 -0.36 6.07 -20.85
CA THR A 166 0.27 6.87 -19.80
C THR A 166 1.62 6.29 -19.46
N THR A 167 2.65 7.14 -19.40
CA THR A 167 3.99 6.72 -18.94
C THR A 167 4.08 6.91 -17.42
N THR A 168 4.35 5.84 -16.70
CA THR A 168 4.53 5.85 -15.25
C THR A 168 5.95 6.27 -14.90
N HIS A 169 6.07 7.25 -14.01
CA HIS A 169 7.34 7.76 -13.53
C HIS A 169 7.43 7.51 -12.02
N THR A 170 8.65 7.25 -11.55
CA THR A 170 8.94 7.01 -10.14
C THR A 170 9.70 8.20 -9.57
N VAL A 171 9.35 8.63 -8.36
CA VAL A 171 10.11 9.60 -7.58
C VAL A 171 10.34 9.05 -6.18
N LEU A 172 11.56 9.17 -5.68
CA LEU A 172 11.88 8.84 -4.29
C LEU A 172 11.42 9.98 -3.38
N VAL A 173 10.70 9.65 -2.32
CA VAL A 173 10.22 10.60 -1.32
C VAL A 173 10.74 10.24 0.07
N ALA A 174 11.07 11.26 0.86
CA ALA A 174 11.24 11.16 2.31
C ALA A 174 10.10 11.91 2.98
N ILE A 175 9.50 11.29 3.98
CA ILE A 175 8.38 11.80 4.74
C ILE A 175 8.82 11.89 6.18
N GLY A 176 8.83 13.09 6.73
CA GLY A 176 9.18 13.41 8.12
C GLY A 176 8.09 14.26 8.78
N GLN A 177 8.26 14.55 10.06
CA GLN A 177 7.35 15.40 10.83
C GLN A 177 8.08 16.60 11.43
N ASP A 178 7.57 17.79 11.18
CA ASP A 178 8.02 19.00 11.86
C ASP A 178 7.14 19.25 13.09
N THR A 179 7.75 19.36 14.26
CA THR A 179 7.07 19.68 15.53
C THR A 179 7.58 21.04 16.02
N THR A 180 6.67 22.00 16.16
CA THR A 180 6.98 23.35 16.65
C THR A 180 6.17 23.63 17.92
N SER A 181 6.87 23.84 19.03
CA SER A 181 6.25 24.16 20.32
C SER A 181 6.32 25.66 20.54
N SER A 182 5.17 26.30 20.76
CA SER A 182 5.08 27.72 21.11
C SER A 182 4.59 27.84 22.55
N SER A 183 5.43 28.41 23.43
CA SER A 183 5.09 28.72 24.82
C SER A 183 4.73 30.20 24.95
N SER A 184 3.43 30.50 24.96
CA SER A 184 2.92 31.80 25.39
C SER A 184 2.32 31.66 26.81
N SER A 185 2.30 32.76 27.57
CA SER A 185 2.26 32.86 29.05
C SER A 185 1.11 32.20 29.83
N SER A 186 0.35 31.27 29.24
CA SER A 186 -0.57 30.38 29.95
C SER A 186 -0.97 29.12 29.16
N THR A 187 -0.51 28.92 27.92
CA THR A 187 -0.88 27.78 27.09
C THR A 187 0.29 27.35 26.20
N SER A 188 0.76 26.11 26.34
CA SER A 188 1.67 25.48 25.38
C SER A 188 0.84 24.96 24.20
N SER A 189 1.13 25.42 22.99
CA SER A 189 0.54 24.86 21.77
C SER A 189 1.63 24.20 20.93
N THR A 190 1.50 22.88 20.73
CA THR A 190 2.34 22.12 19.81
C THR A 190 1.67 22.09 18.44
N LYS A 191 2.34 22.63 17.42
CA LYS A 191 1.92 22.50 16.02
C LYS A 191 2.76 21.44 15.35
N ARG A 192 2.09 20.48 14.71
CA ARG A 192 2.71 19.40 13.95
C ARG A 192 2.44 19.58 12.47
N SER A 193 3.38 19.16 11.62
CA SER A 193 3.20 19.21 10.17
C SER A 193 3.95 18.08 9.50
N VAL A 194 3.28 17.36 8.60
CA VAL A 194 3.97 16.40 7.73
C VAL A 194 4.78 17.16 6.69
N VAL A 195 6.06 16.81 6.54
CA VAL A 195 6.95 17.38 5.53
C VAL A 195 7.45 16.27 4.61
N VAL A 196 7.45 16.55 3.31
CA VAL A 196 7.82 15.61 2.26
C VAL A 196 8.92 16.22 1.41
N ALA A 197 10.04 15.53 1.29
CA ALA A 197 11.13 15.86 0.38
C ALA A 197 11.09 14.94 -0.86
N LEU A 198 11.06 15.53 -2.05
CA LEU A 198 11.11 14.82 -3.33
C LEU A 198 12.52 14.89 -3.92
N GLN A 199 13.12 13.74 -4.25
CA GLN A 199 14.52 13.66 -4.73
C GLN A 199 14.77 14.35 -6.08
N SER A 200 13.72 14.64 -6.85
CA SER A 200 13.85 15.29 -8.15
C SER A 200 12.77 16.34 -8.38
N HIS A 201 13.02 17.25 -9.31
CA HIS A 201 12.03 18.22 -9.75
C HIS A 201 10.85 17.50 -10.44
N VAL A 202 9.80 17.26 -9.65
CA VAL A 202 8.50 16.85 -10.16
C VAL A 202 7.73 18.11 -10.52
N ALA A 203 7.22 18.19 -11.76
CA ALA A 203 6.42 19.32 -12.18
C ALA A 203 5.18 19.48 -11.28
N PRO A 204 4.79 20.72 -10.89
CA PRO A 204 3.71 20.97 -9.93
C PRO A 204 2.38 20.27 -10.24
N ILE A 205 2.06 20.10 -11.53
CA ILE A 205 0.86 19.39 -11.99
C ILE A 205 0.76 17.94 -11.47
N TYR A 206 1.88 17.30 -11.15
CA TYR A 206 1.92 15.93 -10.63
C TYR A 206 1.94 15.87 -9.10
N HIS A 207 2.14 16.99 -8.39
CA HIS A 207 2.16 17.02 -6.93
C HIS A 207 0.84 16.49 -6.35
N ARG A 208 -0.30 16.78 -7.02
CA ARG A 208 -1.63 16.24 -6.66
C ARG A 208 -1.63 14.73 -6.47
N GLN A 209 -1.05 13.98 -7.41
CA GLN A 209 -1.03 12.52 -7.37
C GLN A 209 -0.14 12.01 -6.22
N LEU A 210 0.96 12.71 -5.93
CA LEU A 210 1.89 12.33 -4.87
C LEU A 210 1.31 12.63 -3.48
N VAL A 211 0.76 13.82 -3.26
CA VAL A 211 0.19 14.18 -1.96
C VAL A 211 -1.06 13.36 -1.65
N SER A 212 -1.88 13.02 -2.65
CA SER A 212 -3.02 12.11 -2.46
C SER A 212 -2.58 10.70 -2.02
N GLN A 213 -1.47 10.19 -2.57
CA GLN A 213 -0.87 8.93 -2.12
C GLN A 213 -0.39 9.03 -0.66
N ILE A 214 0.22 10.15 -0.28
CA ILE A 214 0.74 10.38 1.08
C ILE A 214 -0.39 10.52 2.10
N ASP A 215 -1.43 11.29 1.77
CA ASP A 215 -2.65 11.41 2.57
C ASP A 215 -3.30 10.05 2.79
N ARG A 216 -3.37 9.23 1.74
CA ARG A 216 -3.85 7.86 1.85
C ARG A 216 -2.99 7.05 2.81
N MET A 217 -1.67 6.99 2.60
CA MET A 217 -0.76 6.15 3.39
C MET A 217 -0.85 6.45 4.88
N LEU A 218 -0.87 7.74 5.22
CA LEU A 218 -0.84 8.25 6.60
C LEU A 218 -2.24 8.44 7.21
N ARG A 219 -3.30 8.24 6.43
CA ARG A 219 -4.70 8.46 6.86
C ARG A 219 -4.92 9.83 7.49
N LEU A 220 -4.37 10.85 6.85
CA LEU A 220 -4.46 12.23 7.32
C LEU A 220 -5.88 12.81 7.21
N ASP A 221 -6.76 12.12 6.48
CA ASP A 221 -8.18 12.39 6.33
C ASP A 221 -9.07 11.74 7.41
N THR A 222 -8.49 10.88 8.26
CA THR A 222 -9.27 10.11 9.24
C THR A 222 -9.45 10.92 10.53
N CYS A 223 -10.70 11.12 10.97
CA CYS A 223 -10.98 11.62 12.32
C CYS A 223 -10.95 10.48 13.34
N LEU A 224 -10.25 10.65 14.47
CA LEU A 224 -10.16 9.63 15.53
C LEU A 224 -11.06 9.90 16.73
N GLU A 225 -11.73 11.06 16.79
CA GLU A 225 -12.47 11.49 17.99
C GLU A 225 -13.47 10.46 18.48
N GLU A 226 -14.26 9.87 17.57
CA GLU A 226 -15.25 8.85 17.90
C GLU A 226 -14.59 7.57 18.45
N PHE A 227 -13.55 7.07 17.77
CA PHE A 227 -12.79 5.90 18.24
C PHE A 227 -12.12 6.15 19.59
N HIS A 228 -11.49 7.30 19.76
CA HIS A 228 -10.82 7.71 20.99
C HIS A 228 -11.79 7.93 22.15
N GLY A 229 -13.03 8.33 21.87
CA GLY A 229 -14.11 8.36 22.86
C GLY A 229 -14.51 6.97 23.34
N LEU A 230 -14.48 5.97 22.45
CA LEU A 230 -14.76 4.58 22.78
C LEU A 230 -13.57 3.84 23.41
N HIS A 231 -12.34 4.28 23.13
CA HIS A 231 -11.11 3.59 23.54
C HIS A 231 -10.07 4.53 24.18
N PRO A 232 -10.22 4.89 25.48
CA PRO A 232 -9.35 5.86 26.15
C PRO A 232 -7.86 5.49 26.18
N GLU A 233 -7.52 4.20 26.27
CA GLU A 233 -6.12 3.75 26.23
C GLU A 233 -5.47 4.00 24.87
N ALA A 234 -6.19 3.74 23.76
CA ALA A 234 -5.70 4.02 22.42
C ALA A 234 -5.54 5.53 22.18
N LYS A 235 -6.46 6.34 22.74
CA LYS A 235 -6.34 7.80 22.77
C LYS A 235 -5.06 8.25 23.46
N ALA A 236 -4.81 7.74 24.67
CA ALA A 236 -3.62 8.08 25.45
C ALA A 236 -2.31 7.69 24.72
N ARG A 237 -2.37 6.64 23.90
CA ARG A 237 -1.26 6.18 23.05
C ARG A 237 -1.18 6.86 21.69
N GLY A 238 -2.12 7.74 21.31
CA GLY A 238 -2.18 8.35 19.96
C GLY A 238 -2.51 7.38 18.81
N PHE A 239 -3.00 6.19 19.12
CA PHE A 239 -3.20 5.12 18.15
C PHE A 239 -4.51 5.24 17.36
N GLY A 240 -4.50 4.84 16.09
CA GLY A 240 -5.73 4.69 15.29
C GLY A 240 -5.55 4.94 13.78
N ARG A 241 -4.49 5.65 13.38
CA ARG A 241 -4.13 5.86 11.97
C ARG A 241 -3.35 4.66 11.44
N LEU A 242 -4.07 3.61 11.05
CA LEU A 242 -3.46 2.38 10.54
C LEU A 242 -2.78 2.61 9.18
N TYR A 243 -1.47 2.39 9.08
CA TYR A 243 -0.70 2.55 7.85
C TYR A 243 -1.27 1.70 6.72
N ARG A 244 -1.27 2.26 5.51
CA ARG A 244 -1.69 1.54 4.28
C ARG A 244 -0.84 1.95 3.08
N SER A 245 -1.00 1.24 1.98
CA SER A 245 -0.26 1.50 0.75
C SER A 245 -0.79 2.74 0.02
N PRO A 246 0.01 3.38 -0.85
CA PRO A 246 -0.38 4.58 -1.61
C PRO A 246 -1.48 4.31 -2.63
N THR A 247 -1.73 3.04 -3.00
CA THR A 247 -2.81 2.66 -3.90
C THR A 247 -3.56 1.45 -3.36
N LEU A 248 -4.86 1.35 -3.66
CA LEU A 248 -5.65 0.17 -3.34
C LEU A 248 -5.12 -1.09 -4.06
N PHE A 249 -4.58 -0.93 -5.27
CA PHE A 249 -3.95 -2.05 -5.98
C PHE A 249 -2.78 -2.66 -5.19
N GLU A 250 -1.88 -1.82 -4.66
CA GLU A 250 -0.78 -2.29 -3.81
C GLU A 250 -1.31 -2.98 -2.54
N ASP A 251 -2.36 -2.45 -1.90
CA ASP A 251 -3.02 -3.08 -0.75
C ASP A 251 -3.59 -4.47 -1.08
N MET A 252 -4.22 -4.61 -2.26
CA MET A 252 -4.79 -5.88 -2.73
C MET A 252 -3.70 -6.92 -3.01
N VAL A 253 -2.62 -6.54 -3.71
CA VAL A 253 -1.51 -7.46 -4.00
C VAL A 253 -0.79 -7.87 -2.72
N LYS A 254 -0.52 -6.91 -1.82
CA LYS A 254 0.06 -7.20 -0.50
C LYS A 254 -0.83 -8.16 0.30
N THR A 255 -2.15 -7.97 0.26
CA THR A 255 -3.10 -8.91 0.88
C THR A 255 -3.00 -10.31 0.28
N ILE A 256 -2.98 -10.43 -1.05
CA ILE A 256 -2.86 -11.72 -1.74
C ILE A 256 -1.56 -12.45 -1.33
N THR A 257 -0.44 -11.72 -1.27
CA THR A 257 0.86 -12.28 -0.84
C THR A 257 0.90 -12.66 0.65
N ASN A 258 0.07 -12.05 1.49
CA ASN A 258 -0.03 -12.37 2.92
C ASN A 258 -0.87 -13.64 3.19
N CYS A 259 -1.88 -13.91 2.37
CA CYS A 259 -2.80 -15.03 2.57
C CYS A 259 -2.08 -16.39 2.57
N ASN A 260 -2.27 -17.20 3.63
CA ASN A 260 -1.67 -18.54 3.76
C ASN A 260 -0.14 -18.54 3.59
N MET A 261 0.52 -17.58 4.22
CA MET A 261 1.96 -17.43 4.16
C MET A 261 2.52 -17.06 5.54
N LYS A 262 3.75 -17.46 5.81
CA LYS A 262 4.50 -16.93 6.96
C LYS A 262 4.98 -15.51 6.64
N TRP A 263 5.04 -14.65 7.65
CA TRP A 263 5.41 -13.25 7.50
C TRP A 263 6.69 -13.03 6.69
N GLY A 264 7.79 -13.72 7.03
CA GLY A 264 9.06 -13.59 6.30
C GLY A 264 8.94 -13.88 4.80
N GLY A 265 8.08 -14.81 4.40
CA GLY A 265 7.81 -15.10 2.99
C GLY A 265 6.96 -14.02 2.31
N THR A 266 6.03 -13.39 3.02
CA THR A 266 5.29 -12.22 2.54
C THR A 266 6.22 -11.04 2.30
N VAL A 267 7.14 -10.77 3.23
CA VAL A 267 8.12 -9.70 3.05
C VAL A 267 9.03 -9.97 1.84
N ASP A 268 9.53 -11.19 1.69
CA ASP A 268 10.38 -11.60 0.57
C ASP A 268 9.68 -11.47 -0.80
N MET A 269 8.44 -11.95 -0.93
CA MET A 269 7.67 -11.81 -2.18
C MET A 269 7.48 -10.35 -2.59
N ASN A 270 7.16 -9.47 -1.64
CA ASN A 270 6.96 -8.05 -1.94
C ASN A 270 8.27 -7.34 -2.32
N ALA A 271 9.38 -7.68 -1.67
CA ALA A 271 10.69 -7.17 -2.05
C ALA A 271 11.08 -7.60 -3.47
N LYS A 272 10.86 -8.88 -3.82
CA LYS A 272 11.13 -9.40 -5.17
C LYS A 272 10.21 -8.80 -6.23
N LEU A 273 8.94 -8.52 -5.92
CA LEU A 273 8.03 -7.79 -6.81
C LEU A 273 8.61 -6.41 -7.17
N CYS A 274 9.02 -5.63 -6.16
CA CYS A 274 9.64 -4.32 -6.39
C CYS A 274 10.96 -4.44 -7.16
N LYS A 275 11.83 -5.39 -6.79
CA LYS A 275 13.15 -5.60 -7.41
C LYS A 275 13.09 -6.01 -8.88
N HIS A 276 12.19 -6.94 -9.24
CA HIS A 276 12.19 -7.56 -10.56
C HIS A 276 11.19 -6.95 -11.54
N VAL A 277 10.18 -6.24 -11.05
CA VAL A 277 9.08 -5.71 -11.86
C VAL A 277 8.91 -4.20 -11.69
N GLY A 278 9.15 -3.67 -10.49
CA GLY A 278 8.90 -2.28 -10.16
C GLY A 278 9.92 -1.30 -10.73
N ASN A 279 9.46 -0.31 -11.51
CA ASN A 279 10.35 0.71 -12.03
C ASN A 279 10.91 1.62 -10.92
N GLY A 280 12.23 1.82 -10.92
CA GLY A 280 12.92 2.62 -9.89
C GLY A 280 12.75 2.09 -8.47
N GLY A 281 12.52 0.78 -8.32
CA GLY A 281 12.29 0.15 -7.01
C GLY A 281 10.89 0.37 -6.45
N ALA A 282 10.00 1.02 -7.19
CA ALA A 282 8.60 1.21 -6.80
C ALA A 282 7.85 -0.11 -6.63
N PHE A 283 6.71 -0.07 -5.95
CA PHE A 283 5.78 -1.18 -6.07
C PHE A 283 5.28 -1.26 -7.53
N PRO A 284 5.25 -2.45 -8.15
CA PRO A 284 4.84 -2.57 -9.54
C PRO A 284 3.42 -2.05 -9.79
N THR A 285 3.24 -1.33 -10.87
CA THR A 285 1.93 -0.92 -11.39
C THR A 285 1.20 -2.10 -12.05
N PRO A 286 -0.12 -2.01 -12.26
CA PRO A 286 -0.86 -3.03 -13.00
C PRO A 286 -0.28 -3.27 -14.40
N ARG A 287 0.16 -2.22 -15.10
CA ARG A 287 0.78 -2.35 -16.44
C ARG A 287 2.08 -3.15 -16.40
N GLU A 288 2.94 -2.90 -15.41
CA GLU A 288 4.22 -3.62 -15.27
C GLU A 288 4.01 -5.09 -14.91
N ILE A 289 3.08 -5.39 -14.00
CA ILE A 289 2.70 -6.78 -13.66
C ILE A 289 2.10 -7.49 -14.86
N ASN A 290 1.18 -6.84 -15.60
CA ASN A 290 0.55 -7.44 -16.77
C ASN A 290 1.59 -7.76 -17.86
N ALA A 291 2.57 -6.87 -18.07
CA ALA A 291 3.59 -7.01 -19.11
C ALA A 291 4.55 -8.19 -18.87
N VAL A 292 4.85 -8.54 -17.61
CA VAL A 292 5.76 -9.66 -17.31
C VAL A 292 5.07 -11.03 -17.28
N GLY A 293 3.77 -11.08 -17.01
CA GLY A 293 3.00 -12.33 -17.02
C GLY A 293 3.12 -13.17 -15.75
N ALA A 294 2.17 -14.10 -15.55
CA ALA A 294 2.07 -14.92 -14.34
C ALA A 294 3.29 -15.83 -14.09
N ASP A 295 3.88 -16.40 -15.15
CA ASP A 295 5.03 -17.31 -15.05
C ASP A 295 6.27 -16.58 -14.55
N PHE A 296 6.53 -15.36 -15.07
CA PHE A 296 7.62 -14.52 -14.59
C PHE A 296 7.47 -14.20 -13.09
N LEU A 297 6.26 -13.84 -12.65
CA LEU A 297 6.00 -13.57 -11.23
C LEU A 297 6.30 -14.81 -10.37
N LYS A 298 5.86 -15.98 -10.82
CA LYS A 298 6.10 -17.24 -10.11
C LYS A 298 7.59 -17.58 -10.03
N GLU A 299 8.33 -17.41 -11.13
CA GLU A 299 9.74 -17.78 -11.25
C GLU A 299 10.68 -16.80 -10.56
N HIS A 300 10.50 -15.49 -10.80
CA HIS A 300 11.40 -14.45 -10.32
C HIS A 300 10.92 -13.79 -9.02
N CYS A 301 9.61 -13.54 -8.89
CA CYS A 301 9.05 -12.95 -7.67
C CYS A 301 8.71 -13.99 -6.59
N ARG A 302 8.83 -15.28 -6.93
CA ARG A 302 8.60 -16.43 -6.02
C ARG A 302 7.21 -16.42 -5.36
N VAL A 303 6.20 -15.85 -6.04
CA VAL A 303 4.84 -15.74 -5.49
C VAL A 303 4.03 -17.04 -5.52
N GLY A 304 4.58 -18.11 -6.12
CA GLY A 304 3.94 -19.42 -6.20
C GLY A 304 2.64 -19.38 -7.00
N TYR A 305 1.60 -20.08 -6.52
CA TYR A 305 0.29 -20.11 -7.18
C TYR A 305 -0.39 -18.73 -7.26
N ARG A 306 0.00 -17.79 -6.40
CA ARG A 306 -0.56 -16.44 -6.35
C ARG A 306 -0.21 -15.61 -7.58
N GLY A 307 0.85 -15.98 -8.31
CA GLY A 307 1.27 -15.27 -9.53
C GLY A 307 0.14 -15.18 -10.55
N LYS A 308 -0.67 -16.23 -10.69
CA LYS A 308 -1.85 -16.21 -11.56
C LYS A 308 -2.91 -15.20 -11.09
N TYR A 309 -3.15 -15.11 -9.79
CA TYR A 309 -4.16 -14.18 -9.23
C TYR A 309 -3.72 -12.72 -9.36
N ILE A 310 -2.46 -12.45 -9.04
CA ILE A 310 -1.85 -11.12 -9.15
C ILE A 310 -1.86 -10.66 -10.62
N TRP A 311 -1.47 -11.53 -11.54
CA TRP A 311 -1.48 -11.23 -12.96
C TRP A 311 -2.90 -11.02 -13.50
N ASN A 312 -3.86 -11.89 -13.17
CA ASN A 312 -5.26 -11.72 -13.58
C ASN A 312 -5.84 -10.38 -13.11
N LEU A 313 -5.62 -10.02 -11.83
CA LEU A 313 -6.05 -8.73 -11.30
C LEU A 313 -5.43 -7.55 -12.08
N ALA A 314 -4.13 -7.61 -12.35
CA ALA A 314 -3.45 -6.57 -13.11
C ALA A 314 -3.93 -6.48 -14.56
N ARG A 315 -4.15 -7.62 -15.21
CA ARG A 315 -4.69 -7.72 -16.57
C ARG A 315 -6.09 -7.14 -16.65
N ASP A 316 -6.98 -7.51 -15.73
CA ASP A 316 -8.36 -7.01 -15.72
C ASP A 316 -8.39 -5.47 -15.54
N ILE A 317 -7.41 -4.89 -14.83
CA ILE A 317 -7.22 -3.43 -14.75
C ILE A 317 -6.73 -2.84 -16.07
N VAL A 318 -5.71 -3.45 -16.68
CA VAL A 318 -5.14 -2.96 -17.94
C VAL A 318 -6.14 -3.03 -19.11
N GLU A 319 -7.00 -4.04 -19.11
CA GLU A 319 -8.06 -4.25 -20.11
C GLU A 319 -9.33 -3.42 -19.81
N GLY A 320 -9.41 -2.73 -18.67
CA GLY A 320 -10.56 -1.91 -18.28
C GLY A 320 -11.75 -2.68 -17.72
N ASN A 321 -11.61 -4.00 -17.51
CA ASN A 321 -12.63 -4.87 -16.92
C ASN A 321 -12.85 -4.60 -15.43
N PHE A 322 -11.87 -4.00 -14.76
CA PHE A 322 -11.93 -3.63 -13.35
C PHE A 322 -11.11 -2.35 -13.09
N ASP A 323 -11.64 -1.41 -12.31
CA ASP A 323 -10.89 -0.25 -11.84
C ASP A 323 -11.04 -0.14 -10.32
N PRO A 324 -9.97 -0.26 -9.52
CA PRO A 324 -10.07 -0.26 -8.06
C PRO A 324 -10.77 0.98 -7.50
N HIS A 325 -10.55 2.15 -8.11
CA HIS A 325 -11.15 3.39 -7.66
C HIS A 325 -12.66 3.43 -7.95
N ARG A 326 -13.07 3.20 -9.20
CA ARG A 326 -14.49 3.17 -9.64
C ARG A 326 -15.27 2.04 -8.98
N ASP A 327 -14.70 0.85 -8.93
CA ASP A 327 -15.45 -0.35 -8.58
C ASP A 327 -15.45 -0.63 -7.08
N LEU A 328 -14.47 -0.11 -6.33
CA LEU A 328 -14.36 -0.33 -4.87
C LEU A 328 -14.36 0.98 -4.07
N GLU A 329 -13.57 2.00 -4.41
CA GLU A 329 -13.42 3.20 -3.57
C GLU A 329 -14.58 4.21 -3.71
N LEU A 330 -15.11 4.43 -4.92
CA LEU A 330 -16.27 5.32 -5.12
C LEU A 330 -17.52 4.81 -4.41
N PRO A 331 -17.89 3.51 -4.49
CA PRO A 331 -18.99 2.96 -3.71
C PRO A 331 -18.77 3.05 -2.19
N SER A 332 -17.52 3.23 -1.75
CA SER A 332 -17.19 3.33 -0.33
C SER A 332 -17.41 4.69 0.30
N LYS A 333 -17.55 5.75 -0.50
CA LYS A 333 -17.83 7.08 0.04
C LYS A 333 -19.30 7.16 0.46
N PRO A 334 -19.62 7.65 1.66
CA PRO A 334 -21.01 7.91 2.02
C PRO A 334 -21.58 8.93 1.03
N SER A 335 -22.65 8.56 0.33
CA SER A 335 -23.43 9.49 -0.48
C SER A 335 -24.38 10.26 0.42
N PRO A 336 -24.70 11.54 0.11
CA PRO A 336 -25.77 12.27 0.79
C PRO A 336 -27.10 11.49 0.83
N GLU A 337 -27.36 10.65 -0.19
CA GLU A 337 -28.59 9.87 -0.34
C GLU A 337 -28.54 8.48 0.33
N SER A 338 -27.36 8.01 0.75
CA SER A 338 -27.18 6.71 1.43
C SER A 338 -26.12 6.83 2.53
N PRO A 339 -26.51 7.31 3.73
CA PRO A 339 -25.58 7.57 4.83
C PRO A 339 -25.07 6.29 5.52
N HIS A 340 -25.51 5.10 5.09
CA HIS A 340 -25.23 3.84 5.78
C HIS A 340 -23.91 3.20 5.32
N ARG A 341 -22.82 3.47 6.05
CA ARG A 341 -21.48 2.89 5.86
C ARG A 341 -21.48 1.35 5.76
N ARG A 342 -22.43 0.68 6.44
CA ARG A 342 -22.60 -0.79 6.44
C ARG A 342 -23.04 -1.34 5.07
N SER A 343 -24.00 -0.71 4.41
CA SER A 343 -24.51 -1.17 3.10
C SER A 343 -23.45 -1.00 2.02
N SER A 344 -22.70 0.11 2.03
CA SER A 344 -21.54 0.31 1.15
C SER A 344 -20.47 -0.76 1.37
N ARG A 345 -20.15 -1.08 2.62
CA ARG A 345 -19.18 -2.14 2.96
C ARG A 345 -19.58 -3.51 2.38
N GLU A 346 -20.83 -3.91 2.54
CA GLU A 346 -21.32 -5.22 2.09
C GLU A 346 -21.29 -5.36 0.57
N GLU A 347 -21.64 -4.30 -0.16
CA GLU A 347 -21.54 -4.28 -1.63
C GLU A 347 -20.07 -4.36 -2.08
N VAL A 348 -19.18 -3.59 -1.47
CA VAL A 348 -17.73 -3.64 -1.74
C VAL A 348 -17.16 -5.03 -1.40
N GLN A 349 -17.60 -5.64 -0.29
CA GLN A 349 -17.19 -7.00 0.09
C GLN A 349 -17.62 -8.02 -0.96
N LYS A 350 -18.85 -7.92 -1.47
CA LYS A 350 -19.37 -8.80 -2.52
C LYS A 350 -18.56 -8.67 -3.81
N ARG A 351 -18.14 -7.45 -4.17
CA ARG A 351 -17.25 -7.21 -5.32
C ARG A 351 -15.87 -7.80 -5.10
N LEU A 352 -15.27 -7.58 -3.93
CA LEU A 352 -13.97 -8.16 -3.56
C LEU A 352 -13.97 -9.69 -3.66
N LEU A 353 -15.02 -10.36 -3.17
CA LEU A 353 -15.13 -11.83 -3.20
C LEU A 353 -15.26 -12.43 -4.61
N ARG A 354 -15.56 -11.62 -5.63
CA ARG A 354 -15.57 -12.07 -7.04
C ARG A 354 -14.18 -12.09 -7.67
N ILE A 355 -13.21 -11.39 -7.06
CA ILE A 355 -11.84 -11.30 -7.57
C ILE A 355 -11.09 -12.58 -7.19
N GLN A 356 -10.50 -13.24 -8.18
CA GLN A 356 -9.77 -14.48 -7.95
C GLN A 356 -8.59 -14.27 -6.99
N GLY A 357 -8.48 -15.10 -5.97
CA GLY A 357 -7.44 -14.99 -4.94
C GLY A 357 -7.86 -14.17 -3.72
N ILE A 358 -9.04 -13.53 -3.74
CA ILE A 358 -9.60 -12.78 -2.61
C ILE A 358 -10.71 -13.59 -1.95
N GLY A 359 -10.33 -14.36 -0.91
CA GLY A 359 -11.28 -15.05 -0.03
C GLY A 359 -11.79 -14.17 1.12
N PRO A 360 -12.63 -14.72 2.04
CA PRO A 360 -13.23 -13.95 3.15
C PRO A 360 -12.22 -13.20 4.02
N PHE A 361 -11.09 -13.81 4.37
CA PHE A 361 -10.01 -13.14 5.12
C PHE A 361 -9.43 -11.96 4.33
N ALA A 362 -9.06 -12.20 3.07
CA ALA A 362 -8.48 -11.18 2.20
C ALA A 362 -9.43 -10.00 2.00
N ALA A 363 -10.72 -10.27 1.76
CA ALA A 363 -11.74 -9.24 1.61
C ALA A 363 -11.86 -8.37 2.88
N ASN A 364 -11.93 -8.98 4.08
CA ASN A 364 -11.96 -8.23 5.33
C ASN A 364 -10.68 -7.40 5.55
N ASN A 365 -9.51 -7.92 5.18
CA ASN A 365 -8.26 -7.18 5.30
C ASN A 365 -8.20 -5.99 4.32
N ILE A 366 -8.70 -6.15 3.10
CA ILE A 366 -8.77 -5.04 2.14
C ILE A 366 -9.78 -3.98 2.61
N LEU A 367 -10.92 -4.40 3.15
CA LEU A 367 -11.93 -3.48 3.67
C LEU A 367 -11.40 -2.61 4.83
N GLN A 368 -10.63 -3.15 5.78
CA GLN A 368 -10.02 -2.30 6.82
C GLN A 368 -9.00 -1.32 6.24
N LEU A 369 -8.22 -1.72 5.22
CA LEU A 369 -7.31 -0.81 4.50
C LEU A 369 -8.08 0.31 3.78
N MET A 370 -9.30 0.04 3.32
CA MET A 370 -10.22 1.05 2.78
C MET A 370 -10.86 1.93 3.87
N GLY A 371 -10.76 1.57 5.15
CA GLY A 371 -11.32 2.30 6.29
C GLY A 371 -12.63 1.74 6.84
N TYR A 372 -12.99 0.50 6.51
CA TYR A 372 -14.08 -0.22 7.17
C TYR A 372 -13.55 -1.01 8.36
N PHE A 373 -13.65 -0.41 9.53
CA PHE A 373 -13.11 -0.98 10.76
C PHE A 373 -14.07 -1.95 11.47
N ASP A 374 -15.30 -2.13 10.97
CA ASP A 374 -16.28 -3.12 11.44
C ASP A 374 -16.08 -4.49 10.74
N THR A 375 -14.82 -4.84 10.48
CA THR A 375 -14.41 -6.04 9.74
C THR A 375 -13.55 -6.94 10.60
N HIS A 376 -13.46 -8.22 10.22
CA HIS A 376 -12.88 -9.25 11.08
C HIS A 376 -11.89 -10.14 10.31
N PRO A 377 -10.76 -9.60 9.82
CA PRO A 377 -9.71 -10.39 9.17
C PRO A 377 -8.92 -11.20 10.22
N TYR A 378 -9.60 -12.10 10.94
CA TYR A 378 -8.98 -12.93 11.95
C TYR A 378 -8.23 -14.11 11.34
N ASP A 379 -7.07 -14.41 11.92
CA ASP A 379 -6.18 -15.47 11.46
C ASP A 379 -5.48 -16.19 12.63
N THR A 380 -4.29 -16.73 12.39
CA THR A 380 -3.48 -17.40 13.41
C THR A 380 -2.95 -16.43 14.46
N GLU A 381 -2.71 -15.17 14.12
CA GLU A 381 -2.25 -14.16 15.08
C GLU A 381 -3.37 -13.77 16.04
N THR A 382 -4.63 -13.75 15.59
CA THR A 382 -5.77 -13.60 16.49
C THR A 382 -5.82 -14.74 17.52
N VAL A 383 -5.60 -15.99 17.09
CA VAL A 383 -5.57 -17.14 18.00
C VAL A 383 -4.42 -17.02 18.99
N ARG A 384 -3.26 -16.59 18.52
CA ARG A 384 -2.07 -16.39 19.34
C ARG A 384 -2.28 -15.32 20.41
N LEU A 385 -2.77 -14.14 20.02
CA LEU A 385 -3.12 -13.06 20.94
C LEU A 385 -4.06 -13.55 22.04
N TRP A 386 -5.08 -14.31 21.66
CA TRP A 386 -6.07 -14.80 22.62
C TRP A 386 -5.50 -15.78 23.65
N LYS A 387 -4.54 -16.62 23.25
CA LYS A 387 -3.85 -17.52 24.16
C LYS A 387 -2.90 -16.77 25.11
N GLU A 388 -2.16 -15.81 24.57
CA GLU A 388 -1.15 -15.06 25.32
C GLU A 388 -1.77 -14.02 26.28
N GLU A 389 -2.85 -13.35 25.87
CA GLU A 389 -3.36 -12.15 26.57
C GLU A 389 -4.78 -12.28 27.13
N PHE A 390 -5.60 -13.16 26.56
CA PHE A 390 -7.01 -13.30 26.92
C PHE A 390 -7.34 -14.65 27.58
N GLY A 391 -6.31 -15.45 27.90
CA GLY A 391 -6.46 -16.70 28.65
C GLY A 391 -7.15 -17.84 27.88
N ALA A 392 -7.17 -17.79 26.55
CA ALA A 392 -7.71 -18.89 25.76
C ALA A 392 -6.86 -20.18 25.95
N PRO A 393 -7.48 -21.36 26.12
CA PRO A 393 -6.73 -22.61 26.26
C PRO A 393 -5.81 -22.90 25.06
N GLU A 394 -4.68 -23.56 25.31
CA GLU A 394 -3.69 -23.87 24.25
C GLU A 394 -4.27 -24.68 23.08
N LYS A 395 -5.30 -25.50 23.34
CA LYS A 395 -5.99 -26.30 22.32
C LYS A 395 -7.33 -25.70 21.88
N ALA A 396 -7.58 -24.42 22.16
CA ALA A 396 -8.84 -23.76 21.78
C ALA A 396 -9.05 -23.80 20.25
N PRO A 397 -10.22 -24.27 19.76
CA PRO A 397 -10.52 -24.25 18.34
C PRO A 397 -10.56 -22.82 17.79
N LYS A 398 -10.00 -22.61 16.60
CA LYS A 398 -9.98 -21.30 15.90
C LYS A 398 -11.36 -20.64 15.85
N ALA A 399 -12.41 -21.40 15.53
CA ALA A 399 -13.78 -20.88 15.44
C ALA A 399 -14.30 -20.34 16.78
N ARG A 400 -13.95 -20.98 17.90
CA ARG A 400 -14.31 -20.50 19.23
C ARG A 400 -13.63 -19.17 19.53
N VAL A 401 -12.32 -19.12 19.31
CA VAL A 401 -11.54 -17.89 19.54
C VAL A 401 -12.08 -16.73 18.70
N PHE A 402 -12.44 -16.99 17.44
CA PHE A 402 -12.98 -15.96 16.55
C PHE A 402 -14.33 -15.42 17.02
N LEU A 403 -15.19 -16.30 17.55
CA LEU A 403 -16.46 -15.91 18.13
C LEU A 403 -16.28 -15.05 19.40
N GLU A 404 -15.37 -15.47 20.28
CA GLU A 404 -15.05 -14.74 21.51
C GLU A 404 -14.41 -13.37 21.19
N ALA A 405 -13.50 -13.32 20.22
CA ALA A 405 -12.92 -12.08 19.69
C ALA A 405 -13.99 -11.13 19.17
N ARG A 406 -14.90 -11.62 18.32
CA ARG A 406 -16.00 -10.80 17.79
C ARG A 406 -16.89 -10.25 18.89
N LYS A 407 -17.23 -11.07 19.91
CA LYS A 407 -18.03 -10.61 21.06
C LYS A 407 -17.28 -9.61 21.93
N HIS A 408 -15.97 -9.78 22.10
CA HIS A 408 -15.15 -8.87 22.90
C HIS A 408 -15.12 -7.47 22.27
N TYR A 409 -14.80 -7.41 20.97
CA TYR A 409 -14.60 -6.14 20.26
C TYR A 409 -15.88 -5.46 19.78
N SER A 410 -17.05 -6.11 19.84
CA SER A 410 -18.32 -5.50 19.41
C SER A 410 -18.71 -4.24 20.20
N ARG A 411 -18.10 -4.01 21.37
CA ARG A 411 -18.28 -2.77 22.16
C ARG A 411 -17.64 -1.54 21.52
N TYR A 412 -16.73 -1.74 20.56
CA TYR A 412 -16.01 -0.68 19.88
C TYR A 412 -16.57 -0.41 18.48
N GLU A 413 -17.66 -1.05 18.07
CA GLU A 413 -18.31 -0.79 16.77
C GLU A 413 -18.55 0.72 16.57
N PRO A 414 -18.23 1.29 15.39
CA PRO A 414 -17.79 0.62 14.15
C PRO A 414 -16.26 0.39 14.03
N TYR A 415 -15.50 0.53 15.11
CA TYR A 415 -14.03 0.45 15.16
C TYR A 415 -13.50 -0.88 15.72
N SER A 416 -14.26 -1.97 15.60
CA SER A 416 -13.93 -3.29 16.14
C SER A 416 -12.53 -3.78 15.73
N PHE A 417 -12.17 -3.61 14.46
CA PHE A 417 -10.84 -3.95 13.93
C PHE A 417 -9.75 -3.07 14.53
N THR A 418 -9.97 -1.76 14.64
CA THR A 418 -8.97 -0.83 15.19
C THR A 418 -8.67 -1.17 16.65
N ALA A 419 -9.70 -1.48 17.45
CA ALA A 419 -9.53 -1.94 18.82
C ALA A 419 -8.81 -3.29 18.90
N TYR A 420 -9.22 -4.27 18.08
CA TYR A 420 -8.51 -5.55 17.97
C TYR A 420 -7.03 -5.38 17.62
N TRP A 421 -6.75 -4.53 16.64
CA TRP A 421 -5.40 -4.31 16.17
C TRP A 421 -4.56 -3.58 17.21
N PHE A 422 -5.15 -2.70 18.03
CA PHE A 422 -4.47 -2.06 19.15
C PHE A 422 -3.95 -3.08 20.17
N ASP A 423 -4.74 -4.08 20.54
CA ASP A 423 -4.30 -5.14 21.46
C ASP A 423 -3.23 -6.04 20.84
N LEU A 424 -3.37 -6.37 19.55
CA LEU A 424 -2.35 -7.13 18.83
C LEU A 424 -1.03 -6.34 18.73
N TRP A 425 -1.11 -5.04 18.47
CA TRP A 425 0.02 -4.13 18.39
C TRP A 425 0.74 -4.01 19.74
N LYS A 426 0.02 -3.81 20.85
CA LYS A 426 0.61 -3.85 22.22
C LYS A 426 1.29 -5.18 22.53
N ASN A 427 0.73 -6.29 22.06
CA ASN A 427 1.35 -7.60 22.22
C ASN A 427 2.65 -7.71 21.40
N TYR A 428 2.71 -7.17 20.18
CA TYR A 428 3.96 -7.09 19.42
C TYR A 428 5.01 -6.20 20.09
N GLU A 429 4.64 -5.07 20.68
CA GLU A 429 5.58 -4.22 21.44
C GLU A 429 6.24 -4.98 22.58
N ARG A 430 5.45 -5.75 23.33
CA ARG A 430 5.96 -6.60 24.42
C ARG A 430 6.89 -7.69 23.92
N ARG A 431 6.55 -8.35 22.81
CA ARG A 431 7.39 -9.40 22.22
C ARG A 431 8.70 -8.85 21.68
N ALA A 432 8.66 -7.67 21.07
CA ALA A 432 9.84 -6.98 20.57
C ALA A 432 10.71 -6.40 21.69
N GLY A 433 10.16 -6.21 22.90
CA GLY A 433 10.83 -5.52 24.00
C GLY A 433 11.05 -4.02 23.74
N ALA A 434 10.35 -3.46 22.76
CA ALA A 434 10.48 -2.07 22.32
C ALA A 434 9.15 -1.52 21.82
N GLN A 435 8.90 -0.24 22.08
CA GLN A 435 7.72 0.46 21.56
C GLN A 435 7.78 0.63 20.04
N SER A 436 6.62 0.70 19.39
CA SER A 436 6.54 0.70 17.93
C SER A 436 7.28 1.85 17.23
N PRO A 437 7.35 3.09 17.76
CA PRO A 437 8.12 4.16 17.14
C PRO A 437 9.62 3.83 16.96
N MET A 438 10.14 2.94 17.80
CA MET A 438 11.54 2.51 17.79
C MET A 438 11.78 1.29 16.90
N TRP A 439 10.75 0.68 16.32
CA TRP A 439 10.93 -0.46 15.44
C TRP A 439 11.69 -0.02 14.20
N SER A 440 12.76 -0.75 13.86
CA SER A 440 13.30 -0.74 12.50
C SER A 440 12.81 -1.95 11.73
N ILE A 441 12.76 -1.83 10.41
CA ILE A 441 12.41 -2.96 9.55
C ILE A 441 13.45 -4.08 9.78
N GLU A 442 14.73 -3.74 9.88
CA GLU A 442 15.84 -4.68 10.06
C GLU A 442 15.79 -5.42 11.41
N GLN A 443 15.37 -4.77 12.50
CA GLN A 443 15.18 -5.44 13.80
C GLN A 443 13.99 -6.41 13.76
N LEU A 444 12.90 -6.05 13.10
CA LEU A 444 11.75 -6.94 12.89
C LEU A 444 12.07 -8.06 11.89
N GLU A 445 13.13 -7.91 11.10
CA GLU A 445 13.69 -8.95 10.24
C GLU A 445 14.60 -9.96 10.98
N GLY A 446 15.03 -9.67 12.22
CA GLY A 446 15.81 -10.58 13.05
C GLY A 446 15.09 -11.88 13.43
N GLU A 447 13.76 -11.95 13.24
CA GLU A 447 12.96 -13.18 13.33
C GLU A 447 12.95 -14.02 12.03
N ARG A 448 13.74 -13.65 11.00
CA ARG A 448 13.84 -14.42 9.75
C ARG A 448 14.71 -15.68 9.90
N PRO A 449 14.33 -16.79 9.25
CA PRO A 449 15.25 -17.91 9.06
C PRO A 449 16.46 -17.49 8.21
N GLN A 450 17.66 -17.93 8.61
CA GLN A 450 18.97 -17.51 8.08
C GLN A 450 19.22 -17.71 6.57
N TRP A 451 18.31 -18.37 5.83
CA TRP A 451 18.49 -18.75 4.42
C TRP A 451 17.80 -17.81 3.40
N VAL A 452 17.34 -16.63 3.81
CA VAL A 452 16.81 -15.61 2.90
C VAL A 452 17.91 -14.59 2.63
N GLU A 453 18.45 -14.56 1.40
CA GLU A 453 19.43 -13.54 0.97
C GLU A 453 18.85 -12.13 1.18
N SER A 454 19.55 -11.36 2.01
CA SER A 454 19.05 -10.17 2.70
C SER A 454 19.29 -8.87 1.94
N ASP A 455 19.04 -8.83 0.63
CA ASP A 455 19.31 -7.59 -0.11
C ASP A 455 18.06 -6.76 -0.37
N HIS A 456 17.47 -6.36 0.76
CA HIS A 456 16.44 -5.32 0.85
C HIS A 456 16.97 -3.96 0.38
N ASN A 457 18.27 -3.71 0.55
CA ASN A 457 18.97 -2.52 0.05
C ASN A 457 19.04 -2.49 -1.48
N SER A 458 19.02 -3.64 -2.14
CA SER A 458 19.03 -3.75 -3.61
C SER A 458 17.78 -3.22 -4.30
N VAL A 459 16.68 -2.91 -3.59
CA VAL A 459 15.45 -2.38 -4.22
C VAL A 459 15.68 -0.95 -4.77
N PHE A 460 16.64 -0.20 -4.22
CA PHE A 460 17.04 1.13 -4.69
C PHE A 460 18.19 1.13 -5.71
N ALA A 461 18.75 -0.04 -6.03
CA ALA A 461 19.72 -0.16 -7.10
C ALA A 461 18.96 -0.18 -8.43
N ASN A 462 19.09 0.88 -9.22
CA ASN A 462 18.59 0.96 -10.59
C ASN A 462 18.86 -0.37 -11.33
N PRO A 463 17.85 -1.11 -11.82
CA PRO A 463 18.13 -2.17 -12.76
C PRO A 463 18.69 -1.52 -14.04
N PRO A 464 19.72 -2.11 -14.69
CA PRO A 464 20.16 -1.63 -16.00
C PRO A 464 18.98 -1.63 -16.98
N PRO A 465 18.96 -0.71 -17.96
CA PRO A 465 17.88 -0.66 -18.94
C PRO A 465 17.71 -2.03 -19.61
N LYS A 466 16.46 -2.52 -19.69
CA LYS A 466 16.14 -3.76 -20.40
C LYS A 466 16.63 -3.62 -21.85
N PRO A 467 17.23 -4.67 -22.45
CA PRO A 467 17.52 -4.66 -23.87
C PRO A 467 16.20 -4.53 -24.65
N THR A 468 16.10 -3.48 -25.45
CA THR A 468 15.04 -3.30 -26.45
C THR A 468 15.04 -4.50 -27.38
N THR A 469 13.96 -5.27 -27.35
CA THR A 469 13.65 -6.25 -28.40
C THR A 469 13.30 -5.49 -29.67
N ALA A 470 14.28 -5.31 -30.56
CA ALA A 470 14.04 -5.08 -31.97
C ALA A 470 14.44 -6.36 -32.72
N ALA A 471 13.45 -7.01 -33.33
CA ALA A 471 13.66 -8.16 -34.19
C ALA A 471 14.25 -7.71 -35.54
N ALA A 472 15.28 -8.40 -36.03
CA ALA A 472 15.48 -8.65 -37.46
C ALA A 472 16.48 -9.79 -37.70
N ASN A 473 16.10 -10.68 -38.60
CA ASN A 473 16.78 -11.90 -39.04
C ASN A 473 18.16 -11.64 -39.69
N SER A 474 19.07 -12.61 -39.53
CA SER A 474 19.95 -13.07 -40.61
C SER A 474 20.60 -14.41 -40.23
N THR A 475 20.21 -15.45 -40.97
CA THR A 475 20.94 -16.68 -41.32
C THR A 475 22.46 -16.66 -41.06
N ASP A 476 23.00 -17.72 -40.43
CA ASP A 476 23.85 -18.70 -41.16
C ASP A 476 24.09 -20.00 -40.35
N GLN A 477 24.40 -21.05 -41.11
CA GLN A 477 24.43 -22.47 -40.80
C GLN A 477 25.61 -22.94 -39.92
N ARG A 478 25.43 -24.09 -39.25
CA ARG A 478 26.10 -25.40 -39.50
C ARG A 478 26.41 -26.19 -38.22
N LYS A 479 25.98 -27.47 -38.25
CA LYS A 479 26.68 -28.69 -37.77
C LYS A 479 26.97 -28.78 -36.25
N SER A 480 26.94 -29.91 -35.56
CA SER A 480 26.54 -31.30 -35.78
C SER A 480 26.71 -31.99 -34.40
N SER A 481 26.22 -33.23 -34.30
CA SER A 481 26.63 -34.27 -33.33
C SER A 481 25.91 -34.23 -31.98
N LYS A 482 24.89 -35.05 -31.78
CA LYS A 482 24.88 -36.51 -31.47
C LYS A 482 25.18 -36.81 -29.99
N ARG A 483 24.15 -37.39 -29.35
CA ARG A 483 24.16 -38.50 -28.35
C ARG A 483 24.81 -38.19 -27.00
N LYS A 484 24.42 -38.77 -25.86
CA LYS A 484 23.34 -39.69 -25.44
C LYS A 484 23.40 -39.64 -23.89
N ARG A 485 22.25 -39.89 -23.26
CA ARG A 485 22.14 -40.35 -21.87
C ARG A 485 23.09 -41.52 -21.58
N VAL A 486 23.84 -41.43 -20.49
CA VAL A 486 23.82 -42.35 -19.33
C VAL A 486 23.92 -41.47 -18.09
#